data_AF-A0A449BA52-F1
#
_entry.id   AF-A0A449BA52-F1
#
_cell.length_a   1.000
_cell.length_b   1.000
_cell.length_c   1.000
_cell.angle_alpha   90.00
_cell.angle_beta   90.00
_cell.angle_gamma   90.00
#
_symmetry.space_group_name_H-M   'P 1'
#
loop_
_entity.id
_entity.type
_entity.pdbx_description
1 polymer ?
#
loop_
_entity_poly.entity_id
_entity_poly.type
_entity_poly.pdbx_seq_one_letter_code
_entity_poly.pdbx_strand_id
1 'polypeptide(L)'
;MKGILGKKVGMTQIYTEFGSSIPVTVVEVQPNVVTKVLTADKNGYVATQLAVGEKKERLTNKPQKGQFAQTKTTPKRFVKEIRGMEGYELGSEVKAGIFAAGELVDVSGTSKGKGFAGTIKRYNQHIGPKSHGGGGGSQPIRQTGSLGDISGNRVFKGMTMPGRLGGVKTTVQNLEIVKVDEKNNYILIKGSIPGANKSYVVIEEAVKGLPSKQPIKLVDIEEVLKMNELVEKAKKYNIEVHVGMHSSDLQPLIEKAEAEEAASKAEVKEGDK
;
A
#
# COMPACT_ATOMS: atom_id res chain seq x y z
N MET A 1 6.12 17.03 -9.76
CA MET A 1 5.22 16.06 -9.09
C MET A 1 5.75 14.66 -9.33
N LYS A 2 5.88 13.86 -8.26
CA LYS A 2 6.28 12.44 -8.36
C LYS A 2 5.05 11.55 -8.52
N GLY A 3 5.19 10.45 -9.25
CA GLY A 3 4.14 9.44 -9.32
C GLY A 3 4.60 8.12 -9.91
N ILE A 4 3.94 7.05 -9.52
CA ILE A 4 4.29 5.68 -9.90
C ILE A 4 3.03 4.81 -10.00
N LEU A 5 3.06 3.86 -10.93
CA LEU A 5 2.01 2.84 -11.07
C LEU A 5 2.39 1.62 -10.25
N GLY A 6 1.40 1.02 -9.60
CA GLY A 6 1.59 -0.18 -8.80
C GLY A 6 0.40 -1.12 -8.86
N LYS A 7 0.57 -2.29 -8.27
CA LYS A 7 -0.47 -3.31 -8.14
C LYS A 7 -0.65 -3.65 -6.67
N LYS A 8 -1.86 -3.48 -6.17
CA LYS A 8 -2.20 -3.82 -4.80
C LYS A 8 -2.12 -5.35 -4.63
N VAL A 9 -1.20 -5.84 -3.81
CA VAL A 9 -1.06 -7.29 -3.53
C VAL A 9 -2.06 -7.71 -2.47
N GLY A 10 -2.05 -7.01 -1.34
CA GLY A 10 -2.86 -7.30 -0.17
C GLY A 10 -2.64 -6.31 0.96
N MET A 11 -3.21 -6.63 2.13
CA MET A 11 -3.02 -5.87 3.36
C MET A 11 -2.39 -6.77 4.41
N THR A 12 -1.49 -6.20 5.19
CA THR A 12 -0.82 -6.84 6.32
C THR A 12 -0.72 -5.83 7.47
N GLN A 13 -0.09 -6.23 8.56
CA GLN A 13 0.25 -5.33 9.65
C GLN A 13 1.75 -5.47 9.96
N ILE A 14 2.38 -4.38 10.39
CA ILE A 14 3.78 -4.35 10.80
C ILE A 14 3.89 -3.71 12.17
N TYR A 15 4.89 -4.11 12.94
CA TYR A 15 5.12 -3.61 14.28
C TYR A 15 6.21 -2.55 14.28
N THR A 16 5.97 -1.48 15.03
CA THR A 16 6.99 -0.47 15.36
C THR A 16 7.87 -0.96 16.50
N GLU A 17 9.06 -0.39 16.66
CA GLU A 17 9.95 -0.67 17.82
C GLU A 17 9.23 -0.56 19.18
N PHE A 18 8.26 0.35 19.29
CA PHE A 18 7.45 0.55 20.50
C PHE A 18 6.31 -0.47 20.69
N GLY A 19 6.25 -1.56 19.90
CA GLY A 19 5.23 -2.61 19.99
C GLY A 19 3.86 -2.26 19.41
N SER A 20 3.67 -1.07 18.82
CA SER A 20 2.41 -0.69 18.16
C SER A 20 2.24 -1.39 16.81
N SER A 21 1.03 -1.93 16.54
CA SER A 21 0.67 -2.52 15.24
C SER A 21 0.14 -1.44 14.29
N ILE A 22 0.71 -1.38 13.09
CA ILE A 22 0.29 -0.47 12.02
C ILE A 22 -0.28 -1.29 10.85
N PRO A 23 -1.54 -1.09 10.46
CA PRO A 23 -2.08 -1.71 9.26
C PRO A 23 -1.46 -1.07 8.01
N VAL A 24 -0.93 -1.89 7.12
CA VAL A 24 -0.29 -1.46 5.88
C VAL A 24 -0.86 -2.20 4.68
N THR A 25 -0.99 -1.50 3.56
CA THR A 25 -1.27 -2.10 2.26
C THR A 25 0.04 -2.28 1.50
N VAL A 26 0.27 -3.50 0.99
CA VAL A 26 1.43 -3.84 0.16
C VAL A 26 1.09 -3.55 -1.29
N VAL A 27 1.87 -2.68 -1.93
CA VAL A 27 1.80 -2.39 -3.36
C VAL A 27 3.08 -2.87 -4.04
N GLU A 28 2.93 -3.77 -5.02
CA GLU A 28 3.99 -4.20 -5.93
C GLU A 28 4.19 -3.12 -6.99
N VAL A 29 5.41 -2.62 -7.11
CA VAL A 29 5.79 -1.54 -8.03
C VAL A 29 6.87 -2.05 -8.97
N GLN A 30 6.44 -2.83 -9.96
CA GLN A 30 7.33 -3.26 -11.03
C GLN A 30 7.96 -2.05 -11.75
N PRO A 31 9.15 -2.18 -12.35
CA PRO A 31 9.77 -1.09 -13.10
C PRO A 31 8.80 -0.51 -14.14
N ASN A 32 8.49 0.78 -13.98
CA ASN A 32 7.54 1.47 -14.83
C ASN A 32 8.26 2.11 -15.99
N VAL A 33 7.82 1.79 -17.21
CA VAL A 33 8.44 2.33 -18.41
C VAL A 33 7.74 3.61 -18.81
N VAL A 34 8.52 4.64 -19.13
CA VAL A 34 8.03 5.89 -19.72
C VAL A 34 7.71 5.66 -21.20
N THR A 35 6.43 5.75 -21.54
CA THR A 35 5.94 5.47 -22.90
C THR A 35 5.74 6.73 -23.75
N LYS A 36 5.37 7.84 -23.13
CA LYS A 36 5.22 9.14 -23.78
C LYS A 36 5.59 10.25 -22.82
N VAL A 37 6.21 11.29 -23.37
CA VAL A 37 6.46 12.56 -22.68
C VAL A 37 5.61 13.62 -23.38
N LEU A 38 4.68 14.21 -22.64
CA LEU A 38 3.72 15.20 -23.14
C LEU A 38 4.22 16.59 -22.73
N THR A 39 4.26 17.51 -23.70
CA THR A 39 4.79 18.87 -23.53
C THR A 39 3.68 19.90 -23.73
N ALA A 40 3.80 21.05 -23.09
CA ALA A 40 2.79 22.11 -23.17
C ALA A 40 2.53 22.56 -24.63
N ASP A 41 3.58 22.71 -25.43
CA ASP A 41 3.47 23.23 -26.81
C ASP A 41 2.69 22.29 -27.74
N LYS A 42 2.92 20.97 -27.63
CA LYS A 42 2.29 19.98 -28.52
C LYS A 42 0.95 19.47 -27.99
N ASN A 43 0.77 19.41 -26.68
CA ASN A 43 -0.34 18.71 -26.03
C ASN A 43 -1.25 19.62 -25.18
N GLY A 44 -0.84 20.86 -24.92
CA GLY A 44 -1.58 21.81 -24.08
C GLY A 44 -1.43 21.57 -22.56
N TYR A 45 -0.65 20.57 -22.15
CA TYR A 45 -0.32 20.30 -20.76
C TYR A 45 0.96 19.45 -20.66
N VAL A 46 1.59 19.48 -19.49
CA VAL A 46 2.78 18.67 -19.20
C VAL A 46 2.41 17.43 -18.41
N ALA A 47 2.80 16.27 -18.91
CA ALA A 47 2.56 14.99 -18.26
C ALA A 47 3.52 13.91 -18.78
N THR A 48 3.78 12.90 -17.96
CA THR A 48 4.52 11.71 -18.36
C THR A 48 3.60 10.48 -18.32
N GLN A 49 3.59 9.69 -19.40
CA GLN A 49 2.80 8.47 -19.49
C GLN A 49 3.65 7.27 -19.06
N LEU A 50 3.26 6.65 -17.95
CA LEU A 50 3.88 5.44 -17.42
C LEU A 50 3.09 4.19 -17.83
N ALA A 51 3.80 3.07 -17.95
CA ALA A 51 3.21 1.79 -18.28
C ALA A 51 3.79 0.63 -17.45
N VAL A 52 2.91 -0.27 -17.00
CA VAL A 52 3.26 -1.40 -16.13
C VAL A 52 2.45 -2.66 -16.43
N GLY A 53 3.03 -3.80 -16.05
CA GLY A 53 2.43 -5.14 -16.11
C GLY A 53 2.47 -5.73 -17.51
N GLU A 54 3.05 -6.91 -17.68
CA GLU A 54 3.26 -7.48 -19.01
C GLU A 54 1.98 -7.98 -19.69
N LYS A 55 1.89 -7.73 -20.99
CA LYS A 55 0.80 -8.18 -21.87
C LYS A 55 1.38 -8.97 -23.04
N LYS A 56 0.88 -10.19 -23.24
CA LYS A 56 1.27 -11.03 -24.40
C LYS A 56 0.96 -10.30 -25.70
N GLU A 57 1.86 -10.37 -26.67
CA GLU A 57 1.70 -9.68 -27.96
C GLU A 57 0.45 -10.08 -28.72
N ARG A 58 0.05 -11.36 -28.65
CA ARG A 58 -1.19 -11.86 -29.29
C ARG A 58 -2.45 -11.16 -28.78
N LEU A 59 -2.43 -10.66 -27.54
CA LEU A 59 -3.57 -9.96 -26.91
C LEU A 59 -3.52 -8.45 -27.12
N THR A 60 -2.50 -7.94 -27.83
CA THR A 60 -2.25 -6.51 -28.01
C THR A 60 -2.65 -6.09 -29.42
N ASN A 61 -3.39 -5.00 -29.54
CA ASN A 61 -3.82 -4.48 -30.83
C ASN A 61 -2.64 -3.82 -31.59
N LYS A 62 -2.76 -3.71 -32.91
CA LYS A 62 -1.69 -3.16 -33.76
C LYS A 62 -1.27 -1.73 -33.38
N PRO A 63 -2.19 -0.79 -33.05
CA PRO A 63 -1.80 0.56 -32.62
C PRO A 63 -0.99 0.59 -31.32
N GLN A 64 -1.38 -0.19 -30.30
CA GLN A 64 -0.61 -0.27 -29.06
C GLN A 64 0.78 -0.85 -29.31
N LYS A 65 0.90 -1.88 -30.16
CA LYS A 65 2.22 -2.42 -30.53
C LYS A 65 3.12 -1.36 -31.14
N GLY A 66 2.60 -0.55 -32.08
CA GLY A 66 3.35 0.54 -32.67
C GLY A 66 3.84 1.55 -31.64
N GLN A 67 3.00 1.91 -30.67
CA GLN A 67 3.38 2.81 -29.58
C GLN A 67 4.49 2.22 -28.68
N PHE A 68 4.36 0.96 -28.25
CA PHE A 68 5.38 0.32 -27.40
C PHE A 68 6.68 0.00 -28.15
N ALA A 69 6.62 -0.13 -29.48
CA ALA A 69 7.81 -0.32 -30.32
C ALA A 69 8.69 0.94 -30.38
N GLN A 70 8.08 2.14 -30.35
CA GLN A 70 8.82 3.41 -30.29
C GLN A 70 9.68 3.51 -29.03
N THR A 71 9.19 2.93 -27.92
CA THR A 71 9.89 2.91 -26.63
C THR A 71 10.72 1.64 -26.43
N LYS A 72 10.82 0.78 -27.45
CA LYS A 72 11.54 -0.52 -27.43
C LYS A 72 11.14 -1.44 -26.26
N THR A 73 9.87 -1.41 -25.85
CA THR A 73 9.40 -2.16 -24.68
C THR A 73 8.33 -3.19 -25.01
N THR A 74 8.22 -4.21 -24.15
CA THR A 74 7.13 -5.19 -24.27
C THR A 74 5.78 -4.51 -24.03
N PRO A 75 4.70 -4.93 -24.73
CA PRO A 75 3.38 -4.39 -24.48
C PRO A 75 2.98 -4.51 -23.01
N LYS A 76 2.50 -3.40 -22.44
CA LYS A 76 2.07 -3.34 -21.04
C LYS A 76 0.54 -3.31 -20.90
N ARG A 77 0.03 -3.71 -19.74
CA ARG A 77 -1.40 -3.84 -19.43
C ARG A 77 -2.01 -2.55 -18.91
N PHE A 78 -1.28 -1.85 -18.07
CA PHE A 78 -1.79 -0.68 -17.37
C PHE A 78 -0.96 0.53 -17.78
N VAL A 79 -1.61 1.51 -18.41
CA VAL A 79 -0.99 2.72 -18.93
C VAL A 79 -1.75 3.90 -18.37
N LYS A 80 -1.04 4.84 -17.75
CA LYS A 80 -1.62 6.05 -17.15
C LYS A 80 -0.68 7.24 -17.30
N GLU A 81 -1.28 8.41 -17.42
CA GLU A 81 -0.57 9.68 -17.44
C GLU A 81 -0.55 10.27 -16.03
N ILE A 82 0.59 10.84 -15.68
CA ILE A 82 0.81 11.59 -14.43
C ILE A 82 1.13 13.03 -14.83
N ARG A 83 0.28 13.95 -14.39
CA ARG A 83 0.41 15.38 -14.75
C ARG A 83 1.50 16.04 -13.91
N GLY A 84 2.26 16.97 -14.51
CA GLY A 84 3.34 17.68 -13.82
C GLY A 84 4.54 16.81 -13.42
N MET A 85 4.64 15.61 -14.01
CA MET A 85 5.83 14.76 -13.92
C MET A 85 6.71 15.08 -15.13
N GLU A 86 7.91 15.60 -14.88
CA GLU A 86 8.86 16.13 -15.86
C GLU A 86 10.26 15.54 -15.64
N GLY A 87 11.16 15.72 -16.62
CA GLY A 87 12.55 15.30 -16.49
C GLY A 87 12.82 13.82 -16.77
N TYR A 88 11.87 13.11 -17.38
CA TYR A 88 12.05 11.71 -17.79
C TYR A 88 12.15 11.58 -19.30
N GLU A 89 13.09 10.75 -19.74
CA GLU A 89 13.26 10.44 -21.16
C GLU A 89 12.35 9.28 -21.59
N LEU A 90 12.04 9.25 -22.88
CA LEU A 90 11.23 8.19 -23.46
C LEU A 90 11.97 6.84 -23.37
N GLY A 91 11.31 5.83 -22.82
CA GLY A 91 11.88 4.50 -22.58
C GLY A 91 12.63 4.34 -21.26
N SER A 92 12.79 5.41 -20.47
CA SER A 92 13.39 5.32 -19.14
C SER A 92 12.51 4.51 -18.17
N GLU A 93 13.17 3.87 -17.20
CA GLU A 93 12.50 3.10 -16.14
C GLU A 93 12.41 3.90 -14.83
N VAL A 94 11.23 3.91 -14.23
CA VAL A 94 10.95 4.51 -12.92
C VAL A 94 10.71 3.40 -11.90
N LYS A 95 11.54 3.35 -10.86
CA LYS A 95 11.50 2.36 -9.78
C LYS A 95 10.87 2.92 -8.50
N ALA A 96 10.59 2.04 -7.54
CA ALA A 96 9.96 2.39 -6.26
C ALA A 96 10.72 3.46 -5.45
N GLY A 97 12.05 3.58 -5.62
CA GLY A 97 12.91 4.55 -4.94
C GLY A 97 12.65 6.03 -5.26
N ILE A 98 11.69 6.35 -6.12
CA ILE A 98 11.22 7.73 -6.30
C ILE A 98 10.57 8.29 -5.01
N PHE A 99 10.04 7.39 -4.17
CA PHE A 99 9.44 7.71 -2.88
C PHE A 99 10.35 7.29 -1.72
N ALA A 100 10.25 8.01 -0.61
CA ALA A 100 10.94 7.71 0.64
C ALA A 100 9.95 7.39 1.77
N ALA A 101 10.44 6.70 2.81
CA ALA A 101 9.65 6.47 4.01
C ALA A 101 9.35 7.80 4.73
N GLY A 102 8.13 7.97 5.25
CA GLY A 102 7.65 9.21 5.87
C GLY A 102 6.99 10.21 4.91
N GLU A 103 7.15 10.03 3.59
CA GLU A 103 6.46 10.85 2.59
C GLU A 103 4.94 10.57 2.57
N LEU A 104 4.17 11.62 2.25
CA LEU A 104 2.72 11.54 2.08
C LEU A 104 2.36 11.43 0.61
N VAL A 105 1.44 10.51 0.30
CA VAL A 105 1.00 10.19 -1.05
C VAL A 105 -0.52 10.11 -1.17
N ASP A 106 -1.01 10.41 -2.36
CA ASP A 106 -2.39 10.20 -2.76
C ASP A 106 -2.47 8.93 -3.61
N VAL A 107 -3.33 7.99 -3.24
CA VAL A 107 -3.49 6.72 -3.97
C VAL A 107 -4.83 6.67 -4.65
N SER A 108 -4.78 6.58 -5.98
CA SER A 108 -5.94 6.49 -6.86
C SER A 108 -6.12 5.07 -7.38
N GLY A 109 -7.36 4.57 -7.36
CA GLY A 109 -7.69 3.24 -7.88
C GLY A 109 -9.16 3.09 -8.19
N THR A 110 -9.52 1.99 -8.84
CA THR A 110 -10.93 1.65 -9.07
C THR A 110 -11.47 0.91 -7.84
N SER A 111 -12.45 1.51 -7.16
CA SER A 111 -13.09 0.93 -5.98
C SER A 111 -13.70 -0.45 -6.25
N LYS A 112 -13.74 -1.30 -5.21
CA LYS A 112 -14.34 -2.65 -5.31
C LYS A 112 -15.82 -2.54 -5.69
N GLY A 113 -16.23 -3.20 -6.77
CA GLY A 113 -17.63 -3.27 -7.18
C GLY A 113 -18.48 -4.02 -6.14
N LYS A 114 -19.66 -3.49 -5.85
CA LYS A 114 -20.63 -4.06 -4.90
C LYS A 114 -21.99 -4.41 -5.55
N GLY A 115 -22.07 -4.34 -6.88
CA GLY A 115 -23.29 -4.60 -7.65
C GLY A 115 -24.33 -3.49 -7.54
N PHE A 116 -25.59 -3.80 -7.85
CA PHE A 116 -26.72 -2.92 -7.57
C PHE A 116 -26.97 -2.90 -6.05
N ALA A 117 -26.99 -1.70 -5.46
CA ALA A 117 -27.16 -1.50 -4.04
C ALA A 117 -28.41 -0.66 -3.75
N GLY A 118 -29.16 -1.06 -2.72
CA GLY A 118 -30.24 -0.25 -2.15
C GLY A 118 -29.73 1.06 -1.55
N THR A 119 -30.63 1.99 -1.26
CA THR A 119 -30.29 3.34 -0.77
C THR A 119 -29.59 3.35 0.57
N ILE A 120 -29.97 2.44 1.48
CA ILE A 120 -29.31 2.26 2.77
C ILE A 120 -27.83 1.93 2.59
N LYS A 121 -27.49 0.93 1.76
CA LYS A 121 -26.09 0.52 1.54
C LYS A 121 -25.29 1.53 0.72
N ARG A 122 -25.96 2.27 -0.18
CA ARG A 122 -25.31 3.21 -1.10
C ARG A 122 -25.09 4.60 -0.50
N TYR A 123 -26.05 5.08 0.28
CA TYR A 123 -26.09 6.46 0.79
C TYR A 123 -26.30 6.54 2.32
N ASN A 124 -26.23 5.41 3.04
CA ASN A 124 -26.40 5.36 4.50
C ASN A 124 -27.74 5.96 4.99
N GLN A 125 -28.80 5.85 4.19
CA GLN A 125 -30.15 6.24 4.63
C GLN A 125 -30.62 5.38 5.82
N HIS A 126 -31.48 5.96 6.66
CA HIS A 126 -32.05 5.26 7.81
C HIS A 126 -33.08 4.21 7.37
N ILE A 127 -33.25 3.17 8.20
CA ILE A 127 -34.24 2.11 8.00
C ILE A 127 -35.61 2.54 8.58
N GLY A 128 -36.72 2.11 7.98
CA GLY A 128 -38.04 2.30 8.57
C GLY A 128 -38.23 1.52 9.88
N PRO A 129 -39.25 1.86 10.69
CA PRO A 129 -39.55 1.15 11.93
C PRO A 129 -39.89 -0.32 11.65
N LYS A 130 -39.39 -1.24 12.50
CA LYS A 130 -39.63 -2.68 12.37
C LYS A 130 -40.86 -3.18 13.13
N SER A 131 -41.23 -2.50 14.23
CA SER A 131 -42.38 -2.80 15.08
C SER A 131 -43.43 -1.69 15.00
N HIS A 132 -44.52 -1.79 15.79
CA HIS A 132 -45.60 -0.80 15.87
C HIS A 132 -46.21 -0.43 14.50
N GLY A 133 -46.59 -1.45 13.71
CA GLY A 133 -47.25 -1.25 12.41
C GLY A 133 -46.31 -1.11 11.21
N GLY A 134 -44.98 -0.99 11.42
CA GLY A 134 -43.99 -0.88 10.33
C GLY A 134 -43.78 -2.16 9.49
N GLY A 135 -44.27 -3.31 9.95
CA GLY A 135 -44.12 -4.62 9.30
C GLY A 135 -45.34 -5.14 8.53
N GLY A 136 -46.43 -4.37 8.45
CA GLY A 136 -47.65 -4.75 7.71
C GLY A 136 -47.47 -4.75 6.18
N GLY A 137 -48.51 -5.15 5.43
CA GLY A 137 -48.47 -5.67 4.04
C GLY A 137 -47.67 -4.96 2.93
N SER A 138 -47.19 -3.73 3.13
CA SER A 138 -46.28 -3.02 2.20
C SER A 138 -44.81 -2.98 2.63
N GLN A 139 -44.50 -3.43 3.86
CA GLN A 139 -43.16 -3.55 4.49
C GLN A 139 -42.12 -2.49 4.04
N PRO A 140 -42.36 -1.20 4.29
CA PRO A 140 -41.47 -0.11 3.86
C PRO A 140 -40.18 -0.02 4.68
N ILE A 141 -39.75 -1.09 5.35
CA ILE A 141 -38.60 -1.12 6.26
C ILE A 141 -37.33 -0.67 5.53
N ARG A 142 -37.12 -1.07 4.27
CA ARG A 142 -35.90 -0.76 3.52
C ARG A 142 -36.14 0.08 2.26
N GLN A 143 -37.26 0.80 2.20
CA GLN A 143 -37.61 1.65 1.07
C GLN A 143 -36.88 3.00 1.12
N THR A 144 -36.88 3.71 -0.01
CA THR A 144 -36.19 5.00 -0.19
C THR A 144 -36.89 6.19 0.46
N GLY A 145 -38.16 6.04 0.85
CA GLY A 145 -38.98 7.14 1.37
C GLY A 145 -39.45 8.10 0.27
N SER A 146 -39.90 9.29 0.67
CA SER A 146 -40.36 10.32 -0.27
C SER A 146 -39.20 10.91 -1.08
N LEU A 147 -39.44 11.18 -2.36
CA LEU A 147 -38.47 11.72 -3.31
C LEU A 147 -38.70 13.19 -3.69
N GLY A 148 -39.72 13.82 -3.12
CA GLY A 148 -40.06 15.20 -3.44
C GLY A 148 -41.37 15.66 -2.79
N ASP A 149 -41.60 16.95 -2.86
CA ASP A 149 -42.83 17.62 -2.46
C ASP A 149 -43.79 17.77 -3.66
N ILE A 150 -45.06 18.04 -3.36
CA ILE A 150 -46.10 18.19 -4.39
C ILE A 150 -45.89 19.48 -5.19
N SER A 151 -45.41 20.58 -4.57
CA SER A 151 -45.30 21.87 -5.26
C SER A 151 -44.26 21.85 -6.39
N GLY A 152 -43.21 21.03 -6.24
CA GLY A 152 -42.20 20.84 -7.26
C GLY A 152 -42.66 20.05 -8.49
N ASN A 153 -43.71 19.22 -8.37
CA ASN A 153 -44.26 18.33 -9.42
C ASN A 153 -43.22 17.54 -10.24
N ARG A 154 -42.03 17.32 -9.68
CA ARG A 154 -40.93 16.56 -10.31
C ARG A 154 -39.95 16.06 -9.25
N VAL A 155 -39.20 15.02 -9.60
CA VAL A 155 -38.04 14.60 -8.79
C VAL A 155 -36.82 15.42 -9.19
N PHE A 156 -36.16 16.05 -8.23
CA PHE A 156 -34.96 16.84 -8.47
C PHE A 156 -33.76 15.95 -8.83
N LYS A 157 -32.87 16.46 -9.68
CA LYS A 157 -31.60 15.79 -10.00
C LYS A 157 -30.71 15.73 -8.75
N GLY A 158 -30.01 14.62 -8.56
CA GLY A 158 -29.16 14.41 -7.37
C GLY A 158 -29.85 13.67 -6.22
N MET A 159 -31.14 13.35 -6.34
CA MET A 159 -31.85 12.53 -5.35
C MET A 159 -31.19 11.16 -5.20
N THR A 160 -30.99 10.75 -3.94
CA THR A 160 -30.29 9.53 -3.56
C THR A 160 -31.17 8.29 -3.78
N MET A 161 -31.02 7.65 -4.94
CA MET A 161 -31.77 6.47 -5.37
C MET A 161 -30.91 5.20 -5.47
N PRO A 162 -31.52 3.99 -5.39
CA PRO A 162 -30.75 2.75 -5.50
C PRO A 162 -30.02 2.66 -6.85
N GLY A 163 -28.93 1.92 -6.91
CA GLY A 163 -28.14 1.81 -8.14
C GLY A 163 -26.81 1.12 -7.95
N ARG A 164 -26.03 1.03 -9.03
CA ARG A 164 -24.71 0.39 -9.00
C ARG A 164 -23.77 1.12 -8.03
N LEU A 165 -23.14 0.36 -7.14
CA LEU A 165 -22.19 0.84 -6.15
C LEU A 165 -20.80 0.26 -6.40
N GLY A 166 -19.77 1.12 -6.32
CA GLY A 166 -18.38 0.76 -6.56
C GLY A 166 -18.04 0.61 -8.05
N GLY A 167 -16.80 0.24 -8.35
CA GLY A 167 -16.28 0.24 -9.73
C GLY A 167 -16.02 1.65 -10.26
N VAL A 168 -15.96 2.64 -9.37
CA VAL A 168 -15.68 4.05 -9.69
C VAL A 168 -14.25 4.38 -9.27
N LYS A 169 -13.59 5.28 -10.01
CA LYS A 169 -12.27 5.81 -9.62
C LYS A 169 -12.42 6.58 -8.31
N THR A 170 -11.60 6.23 -7.32
CA THR A 170 -11.57 6.88 -6.01
C THR A 170 -10.12 7.13 -5.65
N THR A 171 -9.89 8.26 -4.99
CA THR A 171 -8.57 8.65 -4.48
C THR A 171 -8.66 8.78 -2.98
N VAL A 172 -7.75 8.12 -2.28
CA VAL A 172 -7.55 8.30 -0.84
C VAL A 172 -6.29 9.12 -0.67
N GLN A 173 -6.40 10.23 0.05
CA GLN A 173 -5.36 11.24 0.14
C GLN A 173 -4.57 11.15 1.43
N ASN A 174 -3.37 11.76 1.43
CA ASN A 174 -2.51 11.92 2.61
C ASN A 174 -2.17 10.59 3.31
N LEU A 175 -1.94 9.54 2.52
CA LEU A 175 -1.49 8.25 3.04
C LEU A 175 0.02 8.29 3.24
N GLU A 176 0.49 7.68 4.32
CA GLU A 176 1.89 7.70 4.72
C GLU A 176 2.62 6.47 4.19
N ILE A 177 3.79 6.66 3.58
CA ILE A 177 4.67 5.56 3.20
C ILE A 177 5.45 5.12 4.43
N VAL A 178 5.32 3.86 4.81
CA VAL A 178 5.99 3.32 5.99
C VAL A 178 7.35 2.74 5.64
N LYS A 179 7.44 2.03 4.51
CA LYS A 179 8.69 1.44 4.02
C LYS A 179 8.67 1.33 2.51
N VAL A 180 9.82 1.56 1.89
CA VAL A 180 10.08 1.26 0.49
C VAL A 180 11.13 0.16 0.46
N ASP A 181 10.82 -0.94 -0.22
CA ASP A 181 11.73 -2.05 -0.45
C ASP A 181 12.08 -2.08 -1.94
N GLU A 182 13.25 -1.53 -2.28
CA GLU A 182 13.74 -1.47 -3.65
C GLU A 182 14.19 -2.83 -4.19
N LYS A 183 14.60 -3.76 -3.32
CA LYS A 183 15.06 -5.10 -3.73
C LYS A 183 13.89 -5.92 -4.25
N ASN A 184 12.80 -5.91 -3.49
CA ASN A 184 11.59 -6.66 -3.81
C ASN A 184 10.54 -5.85 -4.58
N ASN A 185 10.81 -4.56 -4.84
CA ASN A 185 9.92 -3.64 -5.53
C ASN A 185 8.55 -3.48 -4.82
N TYR A 186 8.55 -3.32 -3.50
CA TYR A 186 7.35 -3.10 -2.72
C TYR A 186 7.33 -1.71 -2.09
N ILE A 187 6.14 -1.11 -2.05
CA ILE A 187 5.85 0.07 -1.24
C ILE A 187 4.79 -0.32 -0.21
N LEU A 188 5.12 -0.10 1.06
CA LEU A 188 4.20 -0.29 2.18
C LEU A 188 3.56 1.05 2.53
N ILE A 189 2.25 1.14 2.32
CA ILE A 189 1.47 2.36 2.56
C ILE A 189 0.56 2.13 3.75
N LYS A 190 0.55 3.06 4.70
CA LYS A 190 -0.27 2.99 5.90
C LYS A 190 -1.75 3.04 5.56
N GLY A 191 -2.53 2.16 6.16
CA GLY A 191 -3.98 2.13 6.03
C GLY A 191 -4.48 1.42 4.76
N SER A 192 -5.64 1.84 4.30
CA SER A 192 -6.39 1.16 3.23
C SER A 192 -6.38 1.94 1.92
N ILE A 193 -6.16 1.21 0.83
CA ILE A 193 -6.11 1.75 -0.53
C ILE A 193 -7.33 1.30 -1.35
N PRO A 194 -7.88 2.14 -2.24
CA PRO A 194 -9.01 1.78 -3.09
C PRO A 194 -8.70 0.60 -4.00
N GLY A 195 -9.69 -0.28 -4.15
CA GLY A 195 -9.65 -1.39 -5.09
C GLY A 195 -9.43 -2.77 -4.46
N ALA A 196 -9.71 -3.79 -5.28
CA ALA A 196 -9.58 -5.18 -4.89
C ALA A 196 -8.10 -5.64 -4.90
N ASN A 197 -7.82 -6.80 -4.32
CA ASN A 197 -6.50 -7.41 -4.45
C ASN A 197 -6.19 -7.68 -5.93
N LYS A 198 -4.93 -7.52 -6.31
CA LYS A 198 -4.40 -7.57 -7.68
C LYS A 198 -4.88 -6.46 -8.62
N SER A 199 -5.58 -5.44 -8.12
CA SER A 199 -5.94 -4.26 -8.91
C SER A 199 -4.77 -3.29 -9.05
N TYR A 200 -4.74 -2.56 -10.16
CA TYR A 200 -3.75 -1.52 -10.37
C TYR A 200 -4.17 -0.22 -9.69
N VAL A 201 -3.18 0.46 -9.15
CA VAL A 201 -3.30 1.73 -8.44
C VAL A 201 -2.27 2.70 -8.99
N VAL A 202 -2.58 3.98 -8.89
CA VAL A 202 -1.67 5.09 -9.20
C VAL A 202 -1.35 5.75 -7.88
N ILE A 203 -0.07 5.85 -7.56
CA ILE A 203 0.43 6.54 -6.36
C ILE A 203 1.04 7.85 -6.86
N GLU A 204 0.56 8.96 -6.36
CA GLU A 204 1.02 10.30 -6.69
C GLU A 204 1.46 11.02 -5.40
N GLU A 205 2.35 11.99 -5.54
CA GLU A 205 2.65 12.92 -4.46
C GLU A 205 1.38 13.62 -3.95
N ALA A 206 1.27 13.81 -2.63
CA ALA A 206 0.06 14.36 -2.03
C ALA A 206 -0.22 15.80 -2.50
N VAL A 207 -1.37 16.02 -3.14
CA VAL A 207 -1.74 17.33 -3.71
C VAL A 207 -1.91 18.41 -2.63
N LYS A 208 -2.24 18.02 -1.40
CA LYS A 208 -2.44 18.94 -0.28
C LYS A 208 -1.13 19.46 0.35
N GLY A 209 0.03 18.94 -0.06
CA GLY A 209 1.33 19.48 0.33
C GLY A 209 1.59 19.51 1.84
N LEU A 210 0.99 18.60 2.60
CA LEU A 210 1.27 18.50 4.04
C LEU A 210 2.74 18.09 4.27
N PRO A 211 3.37 18.55 5.35
CA PRO A 211 4.76 18.20 5.64
C PRO A 211 4.93 16.69 5.80
N SER A 212 6.07 16.18 5.31
CA SER A 212 6.45 14.79 5.52
C SER A 212 6.60 14.49 7.01
N LYS A 213 6.28 13.27 7.38
CA LYS A 213 6.48 12.79 8.75
C LYS A 213 7.86 12.16 8.88
N GLN A 214 8.34 12.09 10.11
CA GLN A 214 9.52 11.30 10.39
C GLN A 214 9.24 9.82 10.06
N PRO A 215 10.22 9.12 9.45
CA PRO A 215 10.05 7.72 9.10
C PRO A 215 9.82 6.90 10.36
N ILE A 216 8.82 6.02 10.31
CA ILE A 216 8.48 5.15 11.43
C ILE A 216 9.60 4.10 11.57
N LYS A 217 10.18 4.02 12.77
CA LYS A 217 11.14 2.96 13.08
C LYS A 217 10.41 1.62 13.25
N LEU A 218 10.83 0.64 12.47
CA LEU A 218 10.22 -0.68 12.42
C LEU A 218 11.05 -1.67 13.22
N VAL A 219 10.39 -2.68 13.80
CA VAL A 219 11.10 -3.80 14.42
C VAL A 219 11.87 -4.54 13.35
N ASP A 220 13.19 -4.69 13.53
CA ASP A 220 13.98 -5.59 12.71
C ASP A 220 13.86 -7.03 13.26
N ILE A 221 13.20 -7.89 12.50
CA ILE A 221 12.89 -9.26 12.93
C ILE A 221 14.17 -10.09 13.06
N GLU A 222 15.15 -9.87 12.18
CA GLU A 222 16.41 -10.60 12.21
C GLU A 222 17.20 -10.27 13.47
N GLU A 223 17.19 -9.00 13.89
CA GLU A 223 17.85 -8.56 15.11
C GLU A 223 17.15 -9.09 16.36
N VAL A 224 15.81 -9.09 16.39
CA VAL A 224 15.04 -9.65 17.52
C VAL A 224 15.27 -11.15 17.66
N LEU A 225 15.33 -11.90 16.56
CA LEU A 225 15.61 -13.34 16.62
C LEU A 225 17.03 -13.62 17.14
N LYS A 226 18.04 -12.90 16.63
CA LYS A 226 19.41 -12.97 17.16
C LYS A 226 19.46 -12.63 18.65
N MET A 227 18.74 -11.60 19.07
CA MET A 227 18.67 -11.20 20.47
C MET A 227 18.08 -12.32 21.33
N ASN A 228 17.02 -12.98 20.88
CA ASN A 228 16.43 -14.10 21.61
C ASN A 228 17.41 -15.27 21.75
N GLU A 229 18.13 -15.62 20.67
CA GLU A 229 19.18 -16.65 20.72
C GLU A 229 20.31 -16.28 21.71
N LEU A 230 20.77 -15.02 21.68
CA LEU A 230 21.80 -14.53 22.60
C LEU A 230 21.31 -14.56 24.05
N VAL A 231 20.05 -14.21 24.31
CA VAL A 231 19.46 -14.27 25.66
C VAL A 231 19.34 -15.71 26.16
N GLU A 232 19.00 -16.67 25.30
CA GLU A 232 19.00 -18.10 25.67
C GLU A 232 20.42 -18.58 26.03
N LYS A 233 21.42 -18.20 25.26
CA LYS A 233 22.83 -18.48 25.58
C LYS A 233 23.25 -17.81 26.89
N ALA A 234 22.93 -16.54 27.09
CA ALA A 234 23.25 -15.79 28.31
C ALA A 234 22.67 -16.47 29.57
N LYS A 235 21.42 -16.97 29.51
CA LYS A 235 20.81 -17.76 30.60
C LYS A 235 21.57 -19.04 30.91
N LYS A 236 22.08 -19.73 29.89
CA LYS A 236 22.90 -20.95 30.08
C LYS A 236 24.20 -20.65 30.84
N TYR A 237 24.77 -19.47 30.61
CA TYR A 237 26.01 -19.00 31.24
C TYR A 237 25.79 -18.16 32.51
N ASN A 238 24.54 -18.06 33.02
CA ASN A 238 24.18 -17.22 34.16
C ASN A 238 24.61 -15.75 34.04
N ILE A 239 24.64 -15.22 32.81
CA ILE A 239 24.95 -13.81 32.56
C ILE A 239 23.68 -12.99 32.83
N GLU A 240 23.80 -11.95 33.66
CA GLU A 240 22.70 -11.03 33.93
C GLU A 240 22.39 -10.20 32.68
N VAL A 241 21.14 -10.29 32.20
CA VAL A 241 20.66 -9.51 31.05
C VAL A 241 19.78 -8.38 31.57
N HIS A 242 20.14 -7.14 31.26
CA HIS A 242 19.35 -5.96 31.59
C HIS A 242 18.46 -5.51 30.42
N VAL A 243 17.31 -4.92 30.75
CA VAL A 243 16.37 -4.36 29.78
C VAL A 243 17.03 -3.16 29.08
N GLY A 244 17.26 -3.27 27.77
CA GLY A 244 17.91 -2.24 26.96
C GLY A 244 19.30 -2.61 26.43
N MET A 245 19.84 -3.80 26.75
CA MET A 245 21.06 -4.31 26.10
C MET A 245 20.78 -4.61 24.63
N HIS A 246 21.66 -4.16 23.73
CA HIS A 246 21.57 -4.49 22.31
C HIS A 246 22.32 -5.79 22.00
N SER A 247 22.04 -6.38 20.83
CA SER A 247 22.71 -7.61 20.36
C SER A 247 24.24 -7.48 20.36
N SER A 248 24.75 -6.27 20.08
CA SER A 248 26.18 -5.91 20.10
C SER A 248 26.83 -6.04 21.47
N ASP A 249 26.09 -5.89 22.56
CA ASP A 249 26.63 -5.82 23.91
C ASP A 249 26.67 -7.21 24.56
N LEU A 250 25.70 -8.06 24.21
CA LEU A 250 25.60 -9.44 24.72
C LEU A 250 26.55 -10.40 24.00
N GLN A 251 26.74 -10.22 22.70
CA GLN A 251 27.56 -11.10 21.88
C GLN A 251 29.01 -11.28 22.42
N PRO A 252 29.78 -10.22 22.74
CA PRO A 252 31.14 -10.38 23.28
C PRO A 252 31.17 -10.92 24.71
N LEU A 253 30.14 -10.71 25.52
CA LEU A 253 30.05 -11.27 26.88
C LEU A 253 29.82 -12.78 26.85
N ILE A 254 28.99 -13.24 25.92
CA ILE A 254 28.73 -14.67 25.70
C ILE A 254 29.97 -15.36 25.12
N GLU A 255 30.66 -14.75 24.15
CA GLU A 255 31.91 -15.30 23.60
C GLU A 255 33.01 -15.45 24.67
N LYS A 256 33.12 -14.50 25.60
CA LYS A 256 34.05 -14.60 26.74
C LYS A 256 33.67 -15.73 27.69
N ALA A 257 32.38 -15.87 28.03
CA ALA A 257 31.91 -16.96 28.90
C ALA A 257 32.05 -18.35 28.23
N GLU A 258 31.79 -18.45 26.92
CA GLU A 258 32.02 -19.67 26.13
C GLU A 258 33.52 -20.04 26.13
N ALA A 259 34.42 -19.06 26.05
CA ALA A 259 35.87 -19.28 26.11
C ALA A 259 36.36 -19.73 27.50
N GLU A 260 35.81 -19.19 28.60
CA GLU A 260 36.14 -19.60 29.97
C GLU A 260 35.60 -21.01 30.31
N GLU A 261 34.42 -21.39 29.81
CA GLU A 261 33.89 -22.75 29.95
C GLU A 261 34.70 -23.77 29.11
N ALA A 262 35.21 -23.37 27.94
CA ALA A 262 36.07 -24.19 27.12
C ALA A 262 37.46 -24.39 27.75
N ALA A 263 38.02 -23.35 28.37
CA ALA A 263 39.29 -23.43 29.11
C ALA A 263 39.18 -24.34 30.35
N SER A 264 38.13 -24.19 31.16
CA SER A 264 37.92 -25.05 32.33
C SER A 264 37.67 -26.52 31.98
N LYS A 265 37.00 -26.82 30.86
CA LYS A 265 36.87 -28.21 30.36
C LYS A 265 38.16 -28.79 29.78
N ALA A 266 39.10 -27.97 29.32
CA ALA A 266 40.41 -28.41 28.86
C ALA A 266 41.33 -28.78 30.04
N GLU A 267 41.31 -27.98 31.12
CA GLU A 267 42.08 -28.26 32.34
C GLU A 267 41.60 -29.54 33.07
N VAL A 268 40.29 -29.81 33.10
CA VAL A 268 39.74 -31.04 33.70
C VAL A 268 40.14 -32.30 32.91
N LYS A 269 40.44 -32.20 31.61
CA LYS A 269 40.94 -33.32 30.80
C LYS A 269 42.44 -33.60 30.94
N GLU A 270 43.21 -32.63 31.44
CA GLU A 270 44.65 -32.80 31.70
C GLU A 270 44.94 -33.36 33.10
N GLY A 271 44.01 -33.21 34.06
CA GLY A 271 44.13 -33.76 35.41
C GLY A 271 43.73 -35.23 35.59
N ASP A 272 43.22 -35.89 34.55
CA ASP A 272 42.69 -37.27 34.56
C ASP A 272 43.58 -38.26 33.78
N LYS A 273 44.88 -37.93 33.60
CA LYS A 273 45.91 -38.81 33.01
C LYS A 273 46.98 -39.20 34.01
#